data_AF-X1AXM8-F1
#
_entry.id   AF-X1AXM8-F1
#
_cell.length_a   1.000
_cell.length_b   1.000
_cell.length_c   1.000
_cell.angle_alpha   90.00
_cell.angle_beta   90.00
_cell.angle_gamma   90.00
#
_symmetry.space_group_name_H-M   'P 1'
#
loop_
_entity.id
_entity.type
_entity.pdbx_description
1 polymer ?
#
loop_
_entity_poly.entity_id
_entity_poly.type
_entity_poly.pdbx_seq_one_letter_code
_entity_poly.pdbx_strand_id
1 'polypeptide(L)'
;MKEFEYLKPDSIKETISILSQFGEKAQILNGGTDLIVEMRDKIIQPEYVVDIKAIPQLNRITYNKQDGLNIGATVTLNEISDSKVVQRNYPILAEACKTVGSYQVRNRATLVGNICNASPAADTAPPLLVLEAKVNIIGPIGEKIVPINEFFTDVKKNILKKGEIVTSVTVPPIKDEWTGVYLKQGRRKDVDLATVGVAGSSS
;
A
#
# COMPACT_ATOMS: atom_id res chain seq x y z
N MET A 1 9.52 -16.58 -17.17
CA MET A 1 9.70 -16.52 -15.69
C MET A 1 10.32 -17.83 -15.24
N LYS A 2 11.08 -17.83 -14.13
CA LYS A 2 11.52 -19.06 -13.47
C LYS A 2 10.28 -19.74 -12.85
N GLU A 3 10.29 -21.06 -12.75
CA GLU A 3 9.27 -21.80 -11.99
C GLU A 3 9.33 -21.42 -10.50
N PHE A 4 8.17 -21.33 -9.87
CA PHE A 4 8.02 -20.98 -8.46
C PHE A 4 6.83 -21.74 -7.88
N GLU A 5 6.87 -22.00 -6.58
CA GLU A 5 5.74 -22.56 -5.84
C GLU A 5 4.79 -21.44 -5.43
N TYR A 6 3.49 -21.68 -5.62
CA TYR A 6 2.45 -20.74 -5.26
C TYR A 6 1.78 -21.16 -3.96
N LEU A 7 1.88 -20.29 -2.95
CA LEU A 7 1.33 -20.51 -1.62
C LEU A 7 0.19 -19.51 -1.38
N LYS A 8 -0.93 -19.99 -0.81
CA LYS A 8 -2.12 -19.17 -0.56
C LYS A 8 -2.61 -19.37 0.88
N PRO A 9 -1.90 -18.80 1.87
CA PRO A 9 -2.29 -18.92 3.27
C PRO A 9 -3.66 -18.26 3.52
N ASP A 10 -4.37 -18.76 4.52
CA ASP A 10 -5.69 -18.23 4.91
C ASP A 10 -5.63 -17.23 6.08
N SER A 11 -4.44 -17.10 6.69
CA SER A 11 -4.23 -16.29 7.88
C SER A 11 -2.92 -15.52 7.87
N ILE A 12 -2.90 -14.41 8.63
CA ILE A 12 -1.69 -13.62 8.88
C ILE A 12 -0.60 -14.47 9.54
N LYS A 13 -0.98 -15.32 10.50
CA LYS A 13 -0.04 -16.18 11.23
C LYS A 13 0.68 -17.16 10.31
N GLU A 14 -0.07 -17.82 9.42
CA GLU A 14 0.51 -18.73 8.43
C GLU A 14 1.41 -17.97 7.44
N THR A 15 0.97 -16.80 6.98
CA THR A 15 1.77 -15.93 6.10
C THR A 15 3.13 -15.58 6.74
N ILE A 16 3.13 -15.17 8.01
CA ILE A 16 4.35 -14.85 8.75
C ILE A 16 5.24 -16.09 8.87
N SER A 17 4.66 -17.25 9.18
CA SER A 17 5.41 -18.51 9.26
C SER A 17 6.13 -18.83 7.95
N ILE A 18 5.41 -18.73 6.81
CA ILE A 18 5.97 -18.95 5.46
C ILE A 18 7.10 -17.97 5.17
N LEU A 19 6.88 -16.66 5.41
CA LEU A 19 7.88 -15.63 5.12
C LEU A 19 9.10 -15.73 6.04
N SER A 20 8.93 -16.11 7.31
CA SER A 20 10.03 -16.38 8.23
C SER A 20 10.84 -17.60 7.81
N GLN A 21 10.17 -18.67 7.39
CA GLN A 21 10.80 -19.91 6.94
C GLN A 21 11.62 -19.70 5.66
N PHE A 22 11.01 -19.13 4.63
CA PHE A 22 11.63 -19.04 3.30
C PHE A 22 12.44 -17.75 3.08
N GLY A 23 12.19 -16.69 3.86
CA GLY A 23 12.92 -15.43 3.77
C GLY A 23 12.88 -14.80 2.38
N GLU A 24 14.04 -14.35 1.89
CA GLU A 24 14.16 -13.64 0.60
C GLU A 24 13.71 -14.48 -0.61
N LYS A 25 13.65 -15.81 -0.45
CA LYS A 25 13.13 -16.73 -1.48
C LYS A 25 11.63 -16.63 -1.67
N ALA A 26 10.90 -16.07 -0.70
CA ALA A 26 9.46 -15.87 -0.77
C ALA A 26 9.11 -14.40 -0.98
N GLN A 27 8.19 -14.13 -1.91
CA GLN A 27 7.71 -12.79 -2.20
C GLN A 27 6.18 -12.74 -2.12
N ILE A 28 5.66 -11.68 -1.51
CA ILE A 28 4.21 -11.50 -1.31
C ILE A 28 3.57 -11.10 -2.63
N LEU A 29 2.59 -11.88 -3.08
CA LEU A 29 1.67 -11.48 -4.13
C LEU A 29 0.43 -10.80 -3.54
N ASN A 30 0.37 -9.49 -3.71
CA ASN A 30 -0.84 -8.72 -3.44
C ASN A 30 -1.55 -8.38 -4.76
N GLY A 31 -1.43 -7.12 -5.22
CA GLY A 31 -1.94 -6.68 -6.51
C GLY A 31 -1.25 -7.31 -7.72
N GLY A 32 0.06 -7.52 -7.62
CA GLY A 32 0.91 -8.09 -8.67
C GLY A 32 1.34 -7.10 -9.76
N THR A 33 1.00 -5.83 -9.63
CA THR A 33 1.30 -4.78 -10.64
C THR A 33 2.79 -4.48 -10.77
N ASP A 34 3.56 -4.70 -9.70
CA ASP A 34 5.02 -4.54 -9.68
C ASP A 34 5.68 -5.93 -9.68
N LEU A 35 5.34 -6.80 -8.71
CA LEU A 35 5.93 -8.13 -8.56
C LEU A 35 5.96 -8.95 -9.86
N ILE A 36 4.83 -9.06 -10.57
CA ILE A 36 4.75 -9.89 -11.77
C ILE A 36 5.57 -9.29 -12.92
N VAL A 37 5.69 -7.96 -12.97
CA VAL A 37 6.53 -7.27 -13.95
C VAL A 37 8.00 -7.54 -13.65
N GLU A 38 8.43 -7.37 -12.39
CA GLU A 38 9.81 -7.65 -11.97
C GLU A 38 10.21 -9.12 -12.19
N MET A 39 9.30 -10.06 -11.96
CA MET A 39 9.52 -11.48 -12.25
C MET A 39 9.62 -11.76 -13.76
N ARG A 40 8.78 -11.13 -14.57
CA ARG A 40 8.81 -11.25 -16.04
C ARG A 40 10.14 -10.73 -16.59
N ASP A 41 10.58 -9.58 -16.10
CA ASP A 41 11.80 -8.89 -16.51
C ASP A 41 13.05 -9.50 -15.87
N LYS A 42 12.88 -10.55 -15.06
CA LYS A 42 13.94 -11.31 -14.36
C LYS A 42 14.76 -10.46 -13.38
N ILE A 43 14.19 -9.37 -12.88
CA ILE A 43 14.78 -8.53 -11.83
C ILE A 43 14.81 -9.31 -10.51
N ILE A 44 13.72 -10.04 -10.23
CA ILE A 44 13.60 -10.95 -9.10
C ILE A 44 13.16 -12.34 -9.59
N GLN A 45 13.55 -13.38 -8.86
CA GLN A 45 13.23 -14.76 -9.21
C GLN A 45 12.93 -15.59 -7.95
N PRO A 46 11.83 -15.28 -7.23
CA PRO A 46 11.49 -15.99 -6.01
C PRO A 46 11.26 -17.47 -6.29
N GLU A 47 11.57 -18.31 -5.31
CA GLU A 47 11.19 -19.74 -5.32
C GLU A 47 9.74 -19.91 -4.86
N TYR A 48 9.22 -18.97 -4.05
CA TYR A 48 7.88 -18.99 -3.49
C TYR A 48 7.15 -17.67 -3.72
N VAL A 49 5.89 -17.75 -4.15
CA VAL A 49 5.00 -16.59 -4.27
C VAL A 49 3.83 -16.79 -3.32
N VAL A 50 3.69 -15.87 -2.37
CA VAL A 50 2.73 -15.98 -1.26
C VAL A 50 1.56 -15.03 -1.47
N ASP A 51 0.41 -15.56 -1.89
CA ASP A 51 -0.80 -14.76 -2.13
C ASP A 51 -1.60 -14.52 -0.84
N ILE A 52 -1.64 -13.26 -0.41
CA ILE A 52 -2.32 -12.82 0.82
C ILE A 52 -3.77 -12.36 0.60
N LYS A 53 -4.27 -12.35 -0.64
CA LYS A 53 -5.59 -11.75 -0.96
C LYS A 53 -6.77 -12.48 -0.33
N ALA A 54 -6.61 -13.75 0.02
CA ALA A 54 -7.68 -14.55 0.62
C ALA A 54 -7.87 -14.30 2.12
N ILE A 55 -6.95 -13.58 2.76
CA ILE A 55 -6.98 -13.32 4.21
C ILE A 55 -8.09 -12.29 4.53
N PRO A 56 -9.19 -12.69 5.18
CA PRO A 56 -10.39 -11.85 5.32
C PRO A 56 -10.22 -10.57 6.15
N GLN A 57 -9.14 -10.47 6.92
CA GLN A 57 -8.83 -9.29 7.74
C GLN A 57 -8.18 -8.18 6.92
N LEU A 58 -7.59 -8.49 5.77
CA LEU A 58 -6.78 -7.54 4.99
C LEU A 58 -7.56 -6.72 3.97
N ASN A 59 -8.83 -7.04 3.71
CA ASN A 59 -9.63 -6.44 2.62
C ASN A 59 -10.67 -5.42 3.11
N ARG A 60 -10.45 -4.78 4.27
CA ARG A 60 -11.44 -3.92 4.92
C ARG A 60 -11.06 -2.45 4.85
N ILE A 61 -12.06 -1.61 4.61
CA ILE A 61 -12.00 -0.16 4.88
C ILE A 61 -12.93 0.10 6.06
N THR A 62 -12.42 0.65 7.16
CA THR A 62 -13.22 1.06 8.31
C THR A 62 -12.99 2.52 8.62
N TYR A 63 -14.03 3.20 9.09
CA TYR A 63 -13.94 4.61 9.47
C TYR A 63 -14.85 4.90 10.68
N ASN A 64 -14.32 5.66 11.62
CA ASN A 64 -15.12 6.38 12.60
C ASN A 64 -14.43 7.68 12.99
N LYS A 65 -15.16 8.60 13.64
CA LYS A 65 -14.65 9.94 13.96
C LYS A 65 -13.59 9.93 15.07
N GLN A 66 -13.51 8.88 15.87
CA GLN A 66 -12.63 8.78 17.03
C GLN A 66 -11.28 8.17 16.66
N ASP A 67 -11.27 7.17 15.77
CA ASP A 67 -10.09 6.37 15.39
C ASP A 67 -9.55 6.73 14.00
N GLY A 68 -10.37 7.41 13.18
CA GLY A 68 -10.00 7.81 11.82
C GLY A 68 -10.34 6.71 10.80
N LEU A 69 -9.53 6.61 9.75
CA LEU A 69 -9.69 5.67 8.65
C LEU A 69 -8.65 4.55 8.75
N ASN A 70 -9.07 3.29 8.66
CA ASN A 70 -8.16 2.16 8.50
C ASN A 70 -8.41 1.49 7.15
N ILE A 71 -7.32 1.22 6.43
CA ILE A 71 -7.33 0.62 5.10
C ILE A 71 -6.48 -0.66 5.15
N GLY A 72 -7.12 -1.81 4.99
CA GLY A 72 -6.46 -3.10 4.96
C GLY A 72 -5.50 -3.28 3.78
N ALA A 73 -4.53 -4.18 3.94
CA ALA A 73 -3.45 -4.36 2.98
C ALA A 73 -3.87 -4.78 1.57
N THR A 74 -4.99 -5.50 1.43
CA THR A 74 -5.44 -6.01 0.13
C THR A 74 -6.50 -5.12 -0.52
N VAL A 75 -6.85 -3.99 0.10
CA VAL A 75 -7.77 -3.00 -0.48
C VAL A 75 -7.10 -2.33 -1.68
N THR A 76 -7.80 -2.35 -2.81
CA THR A 76 -7.32 -1.80 -4.08
C THR A 76 -7.45 -0.28 -4.13
N LEU A 77 -6.66 0.35 -5.00
CA LEU A 77 -6.69 1.80 -5.19
C LEU A 77 -8.04 2.29 -5.71
N ASN A 78 -8.71 1.50 -6.57
CA ASN A 78 -10.06 1.86 -7.03
C ASN A 78 -11.09 1.79 -5.89
N GLU A 79 -11.06 0.75 -5.06
CA GLU A 79 -11.94 0.65 -3.88
C GLU A 79 -11.79 1.85 -2.94
N ILE A 80 -10.56 2.31 -2.71
CA ILE A 80 -10.28 3.50 -1.89
C ILE A 80 -10.81 4.75 -2.59
N SER A 81 -10.53 4.89 -3.88
CA SER A 81 -10.92 6.07 -4.64
C SER A 81 -12.42 6.24 -4.84
N ASP A 82 -13.17 5.13 -4.85
CA ASP A 82 -14.62 5.08 -5.04
C ASP A 82 -15.39 5.00 -3.72
N SER A 83 -14.69 4.80 -2.59
CA SER A 83 -15.30 4.79 -1.27
C SER A 83 -15.83 6.17 -0.90
N LYS A 84 -17.16 6.27 -0.74
CA LYS A 84 -17.83 7.51 -0.28
C LYS A 84 -17.30 8.00 1.06
N VAL A 85 -16.92 7.08 1.95
CA VAL A 85 -16.33 7.42 3.25
C VAL A 85 -14.97 8.09 3.07
N VAL A 86 -14.14 7.57 2.16
CA VAL A 86 -12.80 8.15 1.91
C VAL A 86 -12.94 9.46 1.16
N GLN A 87 -13.77 9.53 0.12
CA GLN A 87 -14.02 10.77 -0.62
C GLN A 87 -14.52 11.90 0.26
N ARG A 88 -15.37 11.60 1.26
CA ARG A 88 -15.93 12.62 2.16
C ARG A 88 -14.97 13.07 3.25
N ASN A 89 -14.23 12.14 3.86
CA ASN A 89 -13.44 12.44 5.05
C ASN A 89 -11.94 12.62 4.77
N TYR A 90 -11.44 12.03 3.68
CA TYR A 90 -10.03 12.09 3.26
C TYR A 90 -9.92 12.26 1.72
N PRO A 91 -10.54 13.30 1.11
CA PRO A 91 -10.59 13.50 -0.34
C PRO A 91 -9.22 13.49 -1.01
N ILE A 92 -8.19 14.08 -0.38
CA ILE A 92 -6.82 14.10 -0.91
C ILE A 92 -6.27 12.68 -1.19
N LEU A 93 -6.61 11.71 -0.34
CA LEU A 93 -6.18 10.32 -0.51
C LEU A 93 -6.97 9.66 -1.64
N ALA A 94 -8.29 9.92 -1.71
CA ALA A 94 -9.13 9.42 -2.80
C ALA A 94 -8.64 9.96 -4.17
N GLU A 95 -8.35 11.25 -4.26
CA GLU A 95 -7.81 11.91 -5.46
C GLU A 95 -6.50 11.27 -5.90
N ALA A 96 -5.53 11.17 -5.00
CA ALA A 96 -4.24 10.55 -5.31
C ALA A 96 -4.39 9.11 -5.81
N CYS A 97 -5.24 8.31 -5.16
CA CYS A 97 -5.53 6.95 -5.62
C CYS A 97 -6.04 6.93 -7.07
N LYS A 98 -6.89 7.88 -7.50
CA LYS A 98 -7.39 7.97 -8.89
C LYS A 98 -6.30 8.27 -9.92
N THR A 99 -5.19 8.89 -9.52
CA THR A 99 -4.11 9.29 -10.44
C THR A 99 -3.11 8.17 -10.75
N VAL A 100 -3.17 7.05 -10.02
CA VAL A 100 -2.20 5.95 -10.17
C VAL A 100 -2.53 5.15 -11.42
N GLY A 101 -1.60 5.10 -12.37
CA GLY A 101 -1.70 4.24 -13.56
C GLY A 101 -3.04 4.35 -14.31
N SER A 102 -3.48 3.25 -14.90
CA SER A 102 -4.80 3.13 -15.51
C SER A 102 -5.83 2.59 -14.53
N TYR A 103 -7.12 2.70 -14.87
CA TYR A 103 -8.20 2.10 -14.08
C TYR A 103 -8.00 0.58 -13.88
N GLN A 104 -7.50 -0.14 -14.90
CA GLN A 104 -7.21 -1.56 -14.83
C GLN A 104 -6.06 -1.87 -13.87
N VAL A 105 -5.02 -1.03 -13.85
CA VAL A 105 -3.94 -1.15 -12.87
C VAL A 105 -4.49 -0.95 -11.47
N ARG A 106 -5.35 0.04 -11.25
CA ARG A 106 -5.94 0.34 -9.93
C ARG A 106 -6.93 -0.70 -9.41
N ASN A 107 -7.56 -1.49 -10.29
CA ASN A 107 -8.34 -2.67 -9.89
C ASN A 107 -7.48 -3.79 -9.30
N ARG A 108 -6.15 -3.70 -9.42
CA ARG A 108 -5.20 -4.68 -8.91
C ARG A 108 -4.26 -4.09 -7.87
N ALA A 109 -3.71 -2.91 -8.14
CA ALA A 109 -2.83 -2.19 -7.23
C ALA A 109 -3.54 -1.91 -5.91
N THR A 110 -2.83 -2.11 -4.81
CA THR A 110 -3.31 -1.87 -3.45
C THR A 110 -2.53 -0.73 -2.83
N LEU A 111 -3.12 0.01 -1.88
CA LEU A 111 -2.41 1.08 -1.18
C LEU A 111 -1.15 0.57 -0.48
N VAL A 112 -1.27 -0.54 0.25
CA VAL A 112 -0.14 -1.16 0.96
C VAL A 112 0.94 -1.63 -0.01
N GLY A 113 0.57 -2.30 -1.10
CA GLY A 113 1.53 -2.66 -2.15
C GLY A 113 2.26 -1.44 -2.74
N ASN A 114 1.56 -0.32 -2.94
CA ASN A 114 2.16 0.90 -3.47
C ASN A 114 3.19 1.52 -2.51
N ILE A 115 2.88 1.60 -1.21
CA ILE A 115 3.84 2.12 -0.23
C ILE A 115 4.98 1.12 0.06
N CYS A 116 4.73 -0.20 0.05
CA CYS A 116 5.79 -1.19 0.25
C CYS A 116 6.80 -1.17 -0.92
N ASN A 117 6.34 -0.88 -2.14
CA ASN A 117 7.23 -0.65 -3.28
C ASN A 117 8.17 0.55 -3.06
N ALA A 118 7.82 1.49 -2.17
CA ALA A 118 8.64 2.64 -1.78
C ALA A 118 9.23 3.42 -2.98
N SER A 119 8.45 3.54 -4.05
CA SER A 119 8.85 4.34 -5.20
C SER A 119 8.80 5.83 -4.83
N PRO A 120 9.84 6.63 -5.11
CA PRO A 120 9.78 8.08 -4.90
C PRO A 120 8.71 8.77 -5.77
N ALA A 121 8.23 8.09 -6.83
CA ALA A 121 7.13 8.56 -7.69
C ALA A 121 5.75 7.99 -7.28
N ALA A 122 5.61 7.40 -6.09
CA ALA A 122 4.35 6.85 -5.61
C ALA A 122 3.34 7.98 -5.32
N ASP A 123 2.28 8.08 -6.14
CA ASP A 123 1.29 9.15 -6.01
C ASP A 123 0.55 9.13 -4.65
N THR A 124 0.43 7.96 -4.01
CA THR A 124 -0.26 7.84 -2.72
C THR A 124 0.62 8.16 -1.51
N ALA A 125 1.94 8.27 -1.66
CA ALA A 125 2.83 8.56 -0.53
C ALA A 125 2.66 10.01 0.00
N PRO A 126 2.62 11.07 -0.84
CA PRO A 126 2.47 12.43 -0.33
C PRO A 126 1.19 12.69 0.49
N PRO A 127 -0.02 12.26 0.07
CA PRO A 127 -1.21 12.39 0.90
C PRO A 127 -1.09 11.68 2.24
N LEU A 128 -0.50 10.47 2.27
CA LEU A 128 -0.31 9.75 3.52
C LEU A 128 0.66 10.47 4.47
N LEU A 129 1.73 11.07 3.93
CA LEU A 129 2.67 11.89 4.70
C LEU A 129 1.98 13.13 5.29
N VAL A 130 1.23 13.87 4.47
CA VAL A 130 0.48 15.06 4.90
C VAL A 130 -0.57 14.72 5.96
N LEU A 131 -1.23 13.57 5.81
CA LEU A 131 -2.25 13.09 6.74
C LEU A 131 -1.65 12.38 7.97
N GLU A 132 -0.33 12.34 8.14
CA GLU A 132 0.35 11.70 9.26
C GLU A 132 -0.07 10.23 9.47
N ALA A 133 -0.21 9.50 8.37
CA ALA A 133 -0.64 8.11 8.40
C ALA A 133 0.35 7.22 9.17
N LYS A 134 -0.16 6.09 9.67
CA LYS A 134 0.59 5.08 10.40
C LYS A 134 0.47 3.73 9.68
N VAL A 135 1.58 3.02 9.56
CA VAL A 135 1.67 1.71 8.93
C VAL A 135 1.63 0.64 10.02
N ASN A 136 0.63 -0.24 9.96
CA ASN A 136 0.46 -1.33 10.91
C ASN A 136 1.15 -2.58 10.37
N ILE A 137 2.12 -3.10 11.12
CA ILE A 137 2.99 -4.19 10.70
C ILE A 137 2.87 -5.33 11.70
N ILE A 138 2.78 -6.56 11.21
CA ILE A 138 2.84 -7.77 12.02
C ILE A 138 4.00 -8.62 11.52
N GLY A 139 4.80 -9.13 12.44
CA GLY A 139 5.92 -10.03 12.14
C GLY A 139 6.08 -11.13 13.19
N PRO A 140 7.16 -11.91 13.13
CA PRO A 140 7.39 -13.05 14.01
C PRO A 140 7.54 -12.67 15.50
N ILE A 141 7.90 -11.41 15.80
CA ILE A 141 8.15 -10.91 17.17
C ILE A 141 6.93 -10.14 17.70
N GLY A 142 5.87 -9.97 16.90
CA GLY A 142 4.64 -9.29 17.30
C GLY A 142 4.24 -8.18 16.34
N GLU A 143 3.46 -7.24 16.86
CA GLU A 143 2.88 -6.12 16.11
C GLU A 143 3.63 -4.82 16.40
N LYS A 144 3.73 -3.95 15.40
CA LYS A 144 4.24 -2.58 15.57
C LYS A 144 3.49 -1.61 14.66
N ILE A 145 3.40 -0.38 15.11
CA ILE A 145 2.80 0.72 14.37
C ILE A 145 3.90 1.74 14.11
N VAL A 146 4.09 2.14 12.86
CA VAL A 146 5.18 3.04 12.46
C VAL A 146 4.62 4.26 11.73
N PRO A 147 5.01 5.49 12.09
CA PRO A 147 4.70 6.68 11.31
C PRO A 147 5.16 6.55 9.85
N ILE A 148 4.33 6.97 8.89
CA ILE A 148 4.64 6.80 7.47
C ILE A 148 5.92 7.55 7.03
N ASN A 149 6.26 8.66 7.69
CA ASN A 149 7.51 9.39 7.46
C ASN A 149 8.76 8.63 7.91
N GLU A 150 8.62 7.64 8.80
CA GLU A 150 9.69 6.74 9.23
C GLU A 150 9.68 5.41 8.48
N PHE A 151 8.64 5.14 7.68
CA PHE A 151 8.50 3.87 6.96
C PHE A 151 9.44 3.77 5.75
N PHE A 152 9.65 4.88 5.04
CA PHE A 152 10.54 4.95 3.88
C PHE A 152 11.97 5.30 4.30
N THR A 153 12.95 4.49 3.89
CA THR A 153 14.35 4.69 4.27
C THR A 153 15.23 5.13 3.11
N ASP A 154 14.84 4.83 1.88
CA ASP A 154 15.55 5.20 0.64
C ASP A 154 14.65 4.91 -0.57
N VAL A 155 15.13 5.22 -1.78
CA VAL A 155 14.50 4.82 -3.05
C VAL A 155 14.31 3.30 -3.08
N LYS A 156 13.06 2.87 -3.22
CA LYS A 156 12.66 1.44 -3.25
C LYS A 156 13.03 0.67 -1.97
N LYS A 157 13.23 1.36 -0.84
CA LYS A 157 13.52 0.74 0.46
C LYS A 157 12.58 1.24 1.55
N ASN A 158 12.23 0.32 2.45
CA ASN A 158 11.42 0.58 3.62
C ASN A 158 12.00 -0.18 4.83
N ILE A 159 11.38 -0.03 5.99
CA ILE A 159 11.84 -0.62 7.26
C ILE A 159 11.44 -2.08 7.49
N LEU A 160 10.70 -2.72 6.59
CA LEU A 160 10.19 -4.08 6.80
C LEU A 160 11.36 -5.05 6.96
N LYS A 161 11.28 -5.86 8.01
CA LYS A 161 12.23 -6.93 8.28
C LYS A 161 11.71 -8.26 7.73
N LYS A 162 12.60 -9.25 7.65
CA LYS A 162 12.25 -10.61 7.24
C LYS A 162 11.08 -11.16 8.07
N GLY A 163 10.05 -11.65 7.39
CA GLY A 163 8.84 -12.20 8.02
C GLY A 163 7.82 -11.16 8.45
N GLU A 164 8.08 -9.86 8.27
CA GLU A 164 7.10 -8.81 8.54
C GLU A 164 6.18 -8.58 7.34
N ILE A 165 4.92 -8.29 7.63
CA ILE A 165 3.92 -7.88 6.65
C ILE A 165 3.22 -6.61 7.13
N VAL A 166 2.92 -5.70 6.20
CA VAL A 166 1.99 -4.60 6.47
C VAL A 166 0.57 -5.17 6.38
N THR A 167 -0.23 -4.99 7.42
CA THR A 167 -1.61 -5.49 7.47
C THR A 167 -2.63 -4.40 7.16
N SER A 168 -2.32 -3.15 7.47
CA SER A 168 -3.15 -2.00 7.16
C SER A 168 -2.40 -0.67 7.27
N VAL A 169 -3.01 0.39 6.76
CA VAL A 169 -2.61 1.79 6.98
C VAL A 169 -3.73 2.49 7.75
N THR A 170 -3.38 3.15 8.85
CA THR A 170 -4.29 3.99 9.63
C THR A 170 -4.03 5.46 9.32
N VAL A 171 -5.07 6.19 8.94
CA VAL A 171 -5.04 7.64 8.78
C VAL A 171 -5.78 8.25 9.96
N PRO A 172 -5.14 9.11 10.79
CA PRO A 172 -5.72 9.62 12.02
C PRO A 172 -7.01 10.45 11.78
N PRO A 173 -7.85 10.63 12.81
CA PRO A 173 -9.00 11.52 12.74
C PRO A 173 -8.58 12.97 12.48
N ILE A 174 -9.33 13.63 11.61
CA ILE A 174 -9.21 15.08 11.39
C ILE A 174 -10.23 15.76 12.31
N LYS A 175 -9.76 16.62 13.22
CA LYS A 175 -10.57 17.21 14.30
C LYS A 175 -11.17 18.57 13.93
N ASP A 176 -10.49 19.33 13.08
CA ASP A 176 -10.87 20.68 12.67
C ASP A 176 -11.40 20.69 11.24
N GLU A 177 -11.99 21.82 10.81
CA GLU A 177 -12.25 22.01 9.38
C GLU A 177 -10.94 21.87 8.61
N TRP A 178 -10.97 21.09 7.54
CA TRP A 178 -9.77 20.77 6.80
C TRP A 178 -10.08 20.69 5.33
N THR A 179 -9.17 21.23 4.53
CA THR A 179 -9.17 21.06 3.08
C THR A 179 -7.82 20.52 2.67
N GLY A 180 -7.81 19.63 1.68
CA GLY A 180 -6.58 19.10 1.12
C GLY A 180 -6.74 18.81 -0.36
N VAL A 181 -5.63 18.92 -1.09
CA VAL A 181 -5.59 18.72 -2.54
C VAL A 181 -4.37 17.90 -2.91
N TYR A 182 -4.54 17.00 -3.89
CA TYR A 182 -3.42 16.33 -4.53
C TYR A 182 -3.32 16.74 -5.99
N LEU A 183 -2.16 17.28 -6.38
CA LEU A 183 -1.86 17.69 -7.74
C LEU A 183 -0.71 16.86 -8.30
N LYS A 184 -0.91 16.29 -9.49
CA LYS A 184 0.10 15.51 -10.21
C LYS A 184 0.42 16.17 -11.55
N GLN A 185 1.70 16.45 -11.76
CA GLN A 185 2.24 16.81 -13.07
C GLN A 185 2.98 15.60 -13.66
N GLY A 186 2.44 15.07 -14.76
CA GLY A 186 3.10 14.08 -15.61
C GLY A 186 3.42 14.65 -17.00
N ARG A 187 4.04 13.86 -17.86
CA ARG A 187 4.28 14.19 -19.29
C ARG A 187 3.03 14.00 -20.14
N ARG A 188 2.05 13.23 -19.66
CA ARG A 188 0.75 12.98 -20.29
C ARG A 188 -0.36 13.02 -19.25
N LYS A 189 -1.59 13.31 -19.69
CA LYS A 189 -2.76 13.44 -18.78
C LYS A 189 -3.12 12.13 -18.06
N ASP A 190 -2.90 10.99 -18.71
CA ASP A 190 -3.22 9.66 -18.16
C ASP A 190 -2.03 8.71 -18.31
N VAL A 191 -1.93 7.75 -17.36
CA VAL A 191 -0.95 6.65 -17.36
C VAL A 191 0.50 7.15 -17.52
N ASP A 192 0.93 8.00 -16.60
CA ASP A 192 2.34 8.40 -16.47
C ASP A 192 2.74 8.44 -14.99
N LEU A 193 4.05 8.33 -14.74
CA LEU A 193 4.62 8.55 -13.42
C LEU A 193 4.62 10.06 -13.12
N ALA A 194 4.45 10.42 -11.85
CA ALA A 194 4.58 11.81 -11.44
C ALA A 194 6.01 12.31 -11.74
N THR A 195 6.11 13.40 -12.49
CA THR A 195 7.34 14.21 -12.52
C THR A 195 7.40 15.06 -11.26
N VAL A 196 6.24 15.61 -10.84
CA VAL A 196 6.05 16.28 -9.55
C VAL A 196 4.67 15.89 -9.01
N GLY A 197 4.60 15.52 -7.73
CA GLY A 197 3.36 15.31 -7.00
C GLY A 197 3.33 16.21 -5.77
N VAL A 198 2.27 16.99 -5.60
CA VAL A 198 2.10 17.91 -4.46
C VAL A 198 0.86 17.50 -3.70
N ALA A 199 1.03 17.21 -2.41
CA ALA A 199 -0.05 17.12 -1.44
C ALA A 199 0.06 18.30 -0.50
N GLY A 200 -1.06 18.97 -0.22
CA GLY A 200 -1.12 20.06 0.74
C GLY A 200 -2.44 20.02 1.48
N SER A 201 -2.43 20.50 2.71
CA SER A 201 -3.66 20.72 3.46
C SER A 201 -3.63 21.98 4.31
N SER A 202 -4.81 22.52 4.58
CA SER A 202 -5.04 23.64 5.48
C SER A 202 -6.13 23.28 6.48
N SER A 203 -5.88 23.64 7.74
CA SER A 203 -6.84 23.72 8.84
C SER A 203 -7.22 25.17 9.11
#